data_AF-A0A1I6YGA5-F1
#
_entry.id   AF-A0A1I6YGA5-F1
#
_cell.length_a   1.000
_cell.length_b   1.000
_cell.length_c   1.000
_cell.angle_alpha   90.00
_cell.angle_beta   90.00
_cell.angle_gamma   90.00
#
_symmetry.space_group_name_H-M   'P 1'
#
loop_
_entity.id
_entity.type
_entity.pdbx_description
1 polymer ?
#
loop_
_entity_poly.entity_id
_entity_poly.type
_entity_poly.pdbx_seq_one_letter_code
_entity_poly.pdbx_strand_id
1 'polypeptide(L)' 'MSATTSPNRFSRPRFALLVLLGAYPLLTTLLYVVFPLTDGWTIWQRTLIVVPVMVSTMIWVLIPGVQKLFRGFINPAGR' A
#
# COMPACT_ATOMS: atom_id res chain seq x y z
N MET A 1 -6.48 -42.78 6.24
CA MET A 1 -7.48 -41.70 6.26
C MET A 1 -6.73 -40.37 6.14
N SER A 2 -6.75 -39.76 4.95
CA SER A 2 -6.01 -38.53 4.64
C SER A 2 -6.79 -37.33 5.16
N ALA A 3 -6.28 -36.63 6.18
CA ALA A 3 -6.89 -35.40 6.66
C ALA A 3 -6.56 -34.25 5.70
N THR A 4 -7.60 -33.70 5.08
CA THR A 4 -7.52 -32.52 4.21
C THR A 4 -7.29 -31.29 5.07
N THR A 5 -6.03 -30.94 5.35
CA THR A 5 -5.71 -29.65 5.98
C THR A 5 -5.99 -28.55 4.95
N SER A 6 -7.15 -27.91 5.09
CA SER A 6 -7.49 -26.69 4.35
C SER A 6 -6.30 -25.75 4.41
N PRO A 7 -5.75 -25.29 3.27
CA PRO A 7 -4.64 -24.37 3.32
C PRO A 7 -5.16 -23.12 4.02
N ASN A 8 -4.58 -22.84 5.19
CA ASN A 8 -4.65 -21.54 5.83
C ASN A 8 -3.99 -20.55 4.86
N ARG A 9 -4.72 -20.19 3.80
CA ARG A 9 -4.30 -19.27 2.74
C ARG A 9 -4.35 -17.90 3.39
N PHE A 10 -3.31 -17.65 4.17
CA PHE A 10 -2.90 -16.37 4.70
C PHE A 10 -3.33 -15.29 3.70
N SER A 11 -3.99 -14.27 4.22
CA SER A 11 -4.75 -13.20 3.56
C SER A 11 -3.98 -12.35 2.53
N ARG A 12 -3.00 -12.91 1.81
CA ARG A 12 -2.24 -12.33 0.70
C ARG A 12 -3.12 -11.53 -0.27
N PRO A 13 -4.28 -12.03 -0.76
CA PRO A 13 -5.13 -11.22 -1.64
C PRO A 13 -5.79 -10.04 -0.91
N ARG A 14 -6.19 -10.19 0.36
CA ARG A 14 -6.79 -9.08 1.14
C ARG A 14 -5.74 -8.00 1.46
N PHE A 15 -4.53 -8.41 1.80
CA PHE A 15 -3.39 -7.51 1.99
C PHE A 15 -3.07 -6.76 0.70
N ALA A 16 -3.00 -7.47 -0.45
CA ALA A 16 -2.79 -6.85 -1.75
C ALA A 16 -3.89 -5.84 -2.10
N LEU A 17 -5.17 -6.16 -1.85
CA LEU A 17 -6.28 -5.24 -2.08
C LEU A 17 -6.22 -3.99 -1.19
N LEU A 18 -5.86 -4.13 0.09
CA LEU A 18 -5.68 -3.00 1.00
C LEU A 18 -4.51 -2.11 0.59
N VAL A 19 -3.39 -2.74 0.22
CA VAL A 19 -2.22 -2.05 -0.33
C VAL A 19 -2.60 -1.32 -1.61
N LEU A 20 -3.32 -1.97 -2.53
CA LEU A 20 -3.82 -1.36 -3.77
C LEU A 20 -4.75 -0.17 -3.48
N LEU A 21 -5.67 -0.34 -2.53
CA LEU A 21 -6.63 0.69 -2.13
C LEU A 21 -5.97 1.93 -1.54
N GLY A 22 -4.84 1.80 -0.84
CA GLY A 22 -4.10 2.97 -0.36
C GLY A 22 -3.06 3.49 -1.37
N ALA A 23 -2.46 2.62 -2.18
CA ALA A 23 -1.47 3.01 -3.19
C ALA A 23 -2.11 3.77 -4.36
N TYR A 24 -3.30 3.38 -4.79
CA TYR A 24 -4.02 4.03 -5.89
C TYR A 24 -4.30 5.52 -5.61
N PRO A 25 -5.01 5.90 -4.52
CA PRO A 25 -5.24 7.31 -4.21
C PRO A 25 -3.95 8.05 -3.88
N LEU A 26 -2.95 7.38 -3.29
CA LEU A 26 -1.64 7.97 -3.04
C LEU A 26 -0.98 8.39 -4.36
N LEU A 27 -0.91 7.47 -5.33
CA LEU A 27 -0.34 7.75 -6.65
C LEU A 27 -1.12 8.85 -7.35
N THR A 28 -2.46 8.76 -7.37
CA THR A 28 -3.31 9.79 -7.99
C THR A 28 -3.07 11.17 -7.37
N THR A 29 -3.04 11.26 -6.04
CA THR A 29 -2.81 12.53 -5.33
C THR A 29 -1.41 13.07 -5.65
N LEU A 30 -0.40 12.21 -5.61
CA LEU A 30 0.98 12.61 -5.91
C LEU A 30 1.10 13.09 -7.35
N LEU A 31 0.44 12.43 -8.30
CA LEU A 31 0.40 12.87 -9.70
C LEU A 31 -0.28 14.24 -9.81
N TYR A 32 -1.44 14.44 -9.20
CA TYR A 32 -2.15 15.74 -9.25
C TYR A 32 -1.35 16.89 -8.62
N VAL A 33 -0.49 16.60 -7.63
CA VAL A 33 0.41 17.60 -7.04
C VAL A 33 1.65 17.81 -7.91
N VAL A 34 2.28 16.75 -8.38
CA VAL A 34 3.53 16.84 -9.15
C VAL A 34 3.29 17.41 -10.55
N PHE A 35 2.17 17.10 -11.20
CA PHE A 35 1.88 17.55 -12.56
C PHE A 35 1.95 19.08 -12.73
N PRO A 36 1.28 19.90 -11.90
CA PRO A 36 1.39 21.35 -11.99
C PRO A 36 2.77 21.87 -11.55
N LEU A 37 3.44 21.21 -10.59
CA LEU A 37 4.76 21.64 -10.12
C LEU A 37 5.89 21.36 -11.13
N THR A 38 5.71 20.37 -11.99
CA THR A 38 6.71 19.92 -12.96
C THR A 38 6.29 20.29 -14.39
N ASP A 39 5.53 21.38 -14.56
CA ASP A 39 5.12 21.85 -15.88
C ASP A 39 6.36 22.16 -16.75
N GLY A 40 6.33 21.70 -18.00
CA GLY A 40 7.49 21.72 -18.90
C GLY A 40 8.57 20.65 -18.66
N TRP A 41 8.48 19.83 -17.61
CA TRP A 41 9.43 18.72 -17.39
C TRP A 41 9.11 17.54 -18.31
N THR A 42 10.16 16.85 -18.73
CA THR A 42 10.02 15.58 -19.46
C THR A 42 9.51 14.48 -18.54
N ILE A 43 8.84 13.47 -19.12
CA ILE A 43 8.22 12.38 -18.36
C ILE A 43 9.21 11.70 -17.41
N TRP A 44 10.45 11.44 -17.84
CA TRP A 44 11.43 10.73 -17.03
C TRP A 44 11.83 11.50 -15.76
N GLN A 45 11.92 12.83 -15.81
CA GLN A 45 12.25 13.65 -14.64
C GLN A 45 11.11 13.63 -13.61
N ARG A 46 9.86 13.65 -14.09
CA ARG A 46 8.67 13.49 -13.22
C ARG A 46 8.69 12.12 -12.55
N THR A 47 8.93 11.07 -13.31
CA THR A 47 9.00 9.69 -12.78
C THR A 47 10.11 9.53 -11.75
N LEU A 48 11.25 10.21 -11.95
CA LEU A 48 12.40 10.21 -11.03
C LEU A 48 12.03 10.78 -9.65
N ILE A 49 11.06 11.70 -9.57
CA ILE A 49 10.55 12.24 -8.30
C ILE A 49 9.40 11.39 -7.76
N VAL A 50 8.42 11.06 -8.62
CA VAL A 50 7.19 10.38 -8.22
C VAL A 50 7.48 9.01 -7.60
N VAL A 51 8.36 8.22 -8.24
CA VAL A 51 8.66 6.85 -7.79
C VAL A 51 9.27 6.79 -6.39
N PRO A 52 10.38 7.49 -6.07
CA PRO A 52 10.96 7.42 -4.74
C PRO A 52 10.00 7.96 -3.67
N VAL A 53 9.27 9.04 -3.93
CA VAL A 53 8.29 9.58 -2.98
C VAL A 53 7.16 8.56 -2.72
N MET A 54 6.64 7.93 -3.77
CA MET A 54 5.61 6.90 -3.66
C MET A 54 6.12 5.70 -2.85
N VAL A 55 7.31 5.18 -3.16
CA VAL A 55 7.88 4.00 -2.49
C VAL A 55 8.17 4.30 -1.02
N SER A 56 8.80 5.42 -0.70
CA SER A 56 9.06 5.83 0.69
C SER A 56 7.75 5.95 1.47
N THR A 57 6.73 6.56 0.86
CA THR A 57 5.42 6.70 1.51
C THR A 57 4.73 5.34 1.70
N MET A 58 4.84 4.42 0.73
CA MET A 58 4.29 3.08 0.89
C MET A 58 4.96 2.32 2.03
N ILE A 59 6.30 2.40 2.16
CA ILE A 59 7.04 1.70 3.23
C ILE A 59 6.68 2.27 4.60
N TRP A 60 6.58 3.59 4.73
CA TRP A 60 6.38 4.27 6.02
C TRP A 60 4.93 4.50 6.43
N VAL A 61 3.98 4.54 5.48
CA VAL A 61 2.57 4.83 5.77
C VAL A 61 1.69 3.62 5.49
N LEU A 62 1.83 3.04 4.30
CA LEU A 62 0.91 2.02 3.82
C LEU A 62 1.14 0.67 4.53
N ILE A 63 2.39 0.19 4.57
CA ILE A 63 2.73 -1.07 5.26
C ILE A 63 2.34 -1.03 6.74
N PRO A 64 2.74 -0.02 7.54
CA PRO A 64 2.34 0.05 8.94
C PRO A 64 0.85 0.35 9.11
N GLY A 65 0.22 1.10 8.21
CA GLY A 65 -1.23 1.36 8.22
C GLY A 65 -2.04 0.08 8.04
N VAL A 66 -1.68 -0.74 7.06
CA VAL A 66 -2.31 -2.05 6.84
C VAL A 66 -2.02 -2.97 8.03
N GLN A 67 -0.79 -3.04 8.53
CA GLN A 67 -0.45 -3.81 9.72
C GLN A 67 -1.24 -3.35 10.96
N LYS A 68 -1.46 -2.05 11.15
CA LYS A 68 -2.26 -1.48 12.26
C LYS A 68 -3.73 -1.83 12.13
N LEU A 69 -4.28 -1.81 10.92
CA LEU A 69 -5.66 -2.24 10.64
C LEU A 69 -5.86 -3.73 10.93
N PHE A 70 -4.87 -4.57 10.58
CA PHE A 70 -4.88 -6.01 10.91
C PHE A 70 -4.62 -6.30 12.39
N ARG A 71 -3.85 -5.48 13.11
CA ARG A 71 -3.68 -5.60 14.57
C ARG A 71 -4.99 -5.47 15.33
N GLY A 72 -5.92 -4.64 14.85
CA GLY A 72 -7.28 -4.55 15.40
C GLY A 72 -8.10 -5.84 15.29
N PHE A 73 -7.73 -6.76 14.39
CA PHE A 73 -8.40 -8.05 14.21
C PHE A 73 -7.71 -9.21 14.97
N ILE A 74 -6.42 -9.07 15.33
CA ILE A 74 -5.65 -10.09 16.07
C ILE A 74 -5.70 -9.91 17.59
N ASN A 75 -6.07 -8.72 18.10
CA ASN A 75 -6.18 -8.50 19.55
C ASN A 75 -7.59 -8.06 19.99
N PRO A 76 -8.60 -8.95 19.99
CA PRO A 76 -9.73 -8.79 20.89
C PRO A 76 -9.31 -9.28 22.28
N ALA A 77 -9.13 -8.35 23.23
CA ALA A 77 -8.88 -8.59 24.67
C ALA A 77 -7.51 -9.25 25.01
N GLY A 78 -6.69 -8.73 25.92
CA GLY A 78 -7.08 -7.96 27.09
C GLY A 78 -7.94 -8.78 28.05
N ARG A 79 -7.50 -10.00 28.41
CA ARG A 79 -7.92 -10.68 29.64
C ARG A 79 -6.84 -11.65 30.11
#